data_AF-M7X9N8-F1
#
_entry.id   AF-M7X9N8-F1
#
_cell.length_a   1.000
_cell.length_b   1.000
_cell.length_c   1.000
_cell.angle_alpha   90.00
_cell.angle_beta   90.00
_cell.angle_gamma   90.00
#
_symmetry.space_group_name_H-M   'P 1'
#
loop_
_entity.id
_entity.type
_entity.pdbx_description
1 polymer ?
#
loop_
_entity_poly.entity_id
_entity_poly.type
_entity_poly.pdbx_seq_one_letter_code
_entity_poly.pdbx_strand_id
1 'polypeptide(L)'
;MGKRTKYQEKETAQLYVRVERKPHPVSEIKRQKCETKLKETELEEDNDMLSQTDYSGDIGYTPLSTYDEAYVLMECMNRYRKNCKSELILEEVIPYCNRVLRDRIDFSTFIMSVLLKSRYEATVTHFLWRSVKQADDLVKMMEKGEEEISSEERLESIYMTMIPNIFSLRKETGMRMLLMGESGAAINYFSGLDMKIEIVAAYVSMNEKEKAEEVARELLAEGNKDPELKVLMYEITNDPKYLIESWEESNHTYVHAERILGQYYFNKKEWKEAKKHFDIALEINPIYQRLWFALGICCMQISDIAGAKKAFLKGVNLDSDDGQSWANLAYIHSIQGNKREAQVALKEAVRNIRTSEDLWKNLIIISIDIKDYRQAISGIVSLYDVNKSAINPKILSMMCDVILQDLPMLNGETGRAMKGFMIPLLKNIIKDFKTTDLVYQVAKEGLDLLNQL
;
A
#
# COMPACT_ATOMS: atom_id res chain seq x y z
N MET A 1 12.45 17.15 20.78
CA MET A 1 12.22 16.77 19.36
C MET A 1 13.20 15.63 19.05
N GLY A 2 13.30 15.12 17.84
CA GLY A 2 14.32 14.11 17.54
C GLY A 2 14.58 13.86 16.07
N LYS A 3 15.60 13.05 15.81
CA LYS A 3 16.08 12.62 14.50
C LYS A 3 16.00 11.09 14.38
N ARG A 4 15.56 10.61 13.22
CA ARG A 4 15.45 9.18 12.90
C ARG A 4 16.40 8.71 11.81
N THR A 5 16.96 9.63 11.02
CA THR A 5 17.98 9.32 10.02
C THR A 5 19.29 10.06 10.30
N LYS A 6 20.40 9.46 9.89
CA LYS A 6 21.77 10.00 9.99
C LYS A 6 21.90 11.37 9.31
N TYR A 7 21.17 11.57 8.20
CA TYR A 7 21.22 12.78 7.38
C TYR A 7 20.10 13.79 7.69
N GLN A 8 19.29 13.55 8.73
CA GLN A 8 18.21 14.47 9.09
C GLN A 8 18.77 15.77 9.68
N GLU A 9 18.61 16.88 8.95
CA GLU A 9 19.02 18.20 9.43
C GLU A 9 18.05 18.78 10.46
N LYS A 10 16.74 18.74 10.15
CA LYS A 10 15.68 19.31 10.99
C LYS A 10 15.09 18.28 11.94
N GLU A 11 15.06 18.61 13.22
CA GLU A 11 14.38 17.78 14.21
C GLU A 11 12.87 17.83 14.01
N THR A 12 12.21 16.68 14.21
CA THR A 12 10.75 16.55 14.13
C THR A 12 10.18 16.06 15.45
N ALA A 13 8.86 16.17 15.62
CA ALA A 13 8.20 15.60 16.79
C ALA A 13 8.32 14.07 16.75
N GLN A 14 8.67 13.47 17.87
CA GLN A 14 8.91 12.03 18.01
C GLN A 14 8.17 11.51 19.25
N LEU A 15 7.60 10.32 19.14
CA LEU A 15 6.93 9.65 20.25
C LEU A 15 7.96 8.95 21.13
N TYR A 16 7.83 9.09 22.45
CA TYR A 16 8.64 8.37 23.43
C TYR A 16 7.76 7.81 24.55
N VAL A 17 8.20 6.72 25.17
CA VAL A 17 7.48 6.09 26.29
C VAL A 17 8.19 6.41 27.59
N ARG A 18 7.50 7.12 28.48
CA ARG A 18 7.92 7.38 29.86
C ARG A 18 7.24 6.38 30.80
N VAL A 19 8.04 5.76 31.66
CA VAL A 19 7.54 4.83 32.68
C VAL A 19 7.75 5.45 34.06
N GLU A 20 6.65 5.62 34.78
CA GLU A 20 6.65 6.12 36.17
C GLU A 20 6.14 5.02 37.09
N ARG A 21 7.06 4.45 37.87
CA ARG A 21 6.75 3.35 38.79
C ARG A 21 6.29 3.92 40.14
N LYS A 22 5.17 3.41 40.66
CA LYS A 22 4.80 3.59 42.07
C LYS A 22 5.50 2.53 42.92
N PRO A 23 6.00 2.87 44.12
CA PRO A 23 6.70 1.90 44.98
C PRO A 23 5.80 0.70 45.32
N HIS A 24 6.28 -0.51 45.06
CA HIS A 24 5.56 -1.77 45.30
C HIS A 24 6.53 -2.85 45.86
N PRO A 25 6.08 -3.81 46.70
CA PRO A 25 6.96 -4.81 47.31
C PRO A 25 7.64 -5.76 46.30
N VAL A 26 7.02 -5.97 45.14
CA VAL A 26 7.54 -6.80 44.03
C VAL A 26 8.43 -5.98 43.09
N SER A 27 8.74 -4.72 43.42
CA SER A 27 9.52 -3.79 42.58
C SER A 27 11.03 -4.01 42.61
N GLU A 28 11.54 -5.07 43.22
CA GLU A 28 12.96 -5.39 43.09
C GLU A 28 13.30 -5.63 41.61
N ILE A 29 14.29 -4.89 41.12
CA ILE A 29 14.79 -5.07 39.75
C ILE A 29 15.64 -6.34 39.74
N LYS A 30 15.00 -7.48 39.50
CA LYS A 30 15.69 -8.73 39.21
C LYS A 30 16.01 -8.75 37.73
N ARG A 31 17.31 -8.69 37.39
CA ARG A 31 17.78 -8.79 36.02
C ARG A 31 18.21 -10.22 35.71
N GLN A 32 17.86 -10.73 34.54
CA GLN A 32 18.36 -12.03 34.09
C GLN A 32 19.84 -11.92 33.72
N LYS A 33 20.59 -13.02 33.84
CA LYS A 33 22.02 -13.06 33.48
C LYS A 33 22.21 -13.02 31.97
N CYS A 34 21.20 -13.39 31.20
CA CYS A 34 21.23 -13.38 29.75
C CYS A 34 21.27 -11.98 29.11
N GLU A 35 21.02 -10.89 29.85
CA GLU A 35 21.01 -9.48 29.35
C GLU A 35 22.22 -9.18 28.42
N THR A 36 23.42 -9.63 28.80
CA THR A 36 24.66 -9.38 28.04
C THR A 36 24.73 -10.09 26.69
N LYS A 37 23.91 -11.12 26.49
CA LYS A 37 23.84 -11.93 25.26
C LYS A 37 22.73 -11.45 24.32
N LEU A 38 21.77 -10.69 24.82
CA LEU A 38 20.65 -10.18 24.04
C LEU A 38 21.11 -9.00 23.17
N LYS A 39 21.27 -9.24 21.87
CA LYS A 39 21.68 -8.23 20.89
C LYS A 39 20.69 -8.20 19.73
N GLU A 40 20.27 -7.00 19.37
CA GLU A 40 19.51 -6.79 18.13
C GLU A 40 20.43 -7.02 16.93
N THR A 41 19.85 -7.48 15.82
CA THR A 41 20.52 -7.51 14.52
C THR A 41 21.03 -6.11 14.18
N GLU A 42 22.34 -5.95 14.02
CA GLU A 42 22.94 -4.68 13.64
C GLU A 42 22.48 -4.26 12.24
N LEU A 43 22.18 -2.97 12.11
CA LEU A 43 21.89 -2.34 10.83
C LEU A 43 23.18 -2.33 10.01
N GLU A 44 23.12 -2.78 8.75
CA GLU A 44 24.24 -2.59 7.83
C GLU A 44 24.58 -1.10 7.72
N GLU A 45 25.87 -0.80 7.50
CA GLU A 45 26.40 0.57 7.51
C GLU A 45 25.66 1.50 6.53
N ASP A 46 25.13 0.94 5.44
CA ASP A 46 24.35 1.60 4.37
C ASP A 46 22.91 1.98 4.76
N ASN A 47 22.46 1.71 5.99
CA ASN A 47 21.15 2.21 6.43
C ASN A 47 21.24 3.68 6.87
N ASP A 48 20.45 4.53 6.21
CA ASP A 48 20.26 5.94 6.57
C ASP A 48 19.55 6.11 7.92
N MET A 49 18.86 5.09 8.41
CA MET A 49 18.10 5.09 9.66
C MET A 49 18.98 4.84 10.89
N LEU A 50 18.68 5.53 11.98
CA LEU A 50 19.27 5.26 13.29
C LEU A 50 18.61 4.04 13.95
N SER A 51 19.38 3.28 14.72
CA SER A 51 18.86 2.13 15.51
C SER A 51 17.90 2.58 16.61
N GLN A 52 18.15 3.76 17.18
CA GLN A 52 17.30 4.46 18.14
C GLN A 52 17.14 5.92 17.71
N THR A 53 15.96 6.48 17.96
CA THR A 53 15.71 7.91 17.72
C THR A 53 16.65 8.73 18.60
N ASP A 54 17.37 9.66 17.99
CA ASP A 54 18.22 10.61 18.70
C ASP A 54 17.37 11.82 19.11
N TYR A 55 17.24 12.08 20.41
CA TYR A 55 16.32 13.08 20.92
C TYR A 55 17.05 14.32 21.40
N SER A 56 16.47 15.49 21.09
CA SER A 56 16.91 16.75 21.65
C SER A 56 16.32 16.96 23.05
N GLY A 57 17.16 16.75 24.07
CA GLY A 57 16.87 17.01 25.48
C GLY A 57 17.05 15.78 26.38
N ASP A 58 17.05 16.00 27.70
CA ASP A 58 17.10 14.92 28.68
C ASP A 58 15.72 14.25 28.79
N ILE A 59 15.61 13.06 28.21
CA ILE A 59 14.47 12.19 28.38
C ILE A 59 14.76 11.35 29.62
N GLY A 60 14.31 11.85 30.78
CA GLY A 60 14.51 11.21 32.07
C GLY A 60 14.42 9.68 31.99
N TYR A 61 15.43 9.01 32.54
CA TYR A 61 15.59 7.57 32.44
C TYR A 61 15.18 6.88 33.74
N THR A 62 14.16 6.03 33.66
CA THR A 62 13.71 5.16 34.76
C THR A 62 14.07 3.72 34.40
N PRO A 63 14.98 3.03 35.11
CA PRO A 63 15.32 1.63 34.82
C PRO A 63 14.08 0.73 34.94
N LEU A 64 13.87 -0.18 33.98
CA LEU A 64 12.79 -1.17 34.07
C LEU A 64 13.22 -2.40 34.89
N SER A 65 12.24 -3.15 35.37
CA SER A 65 12.39 -4.55 35.79
C SER A 65 11.66 -5.45 34.80
N THR A 66 11.84 -6.76 34.93
CA THR A 66 11.12 -7.78 34.14
C THR A 66 9.62 -7.51 34.03
N TYR A 67 8.94 -7.25 35.15
CA TYR A 67 7.49 -6.94 35.15
C TYR A 67 7.13 -5.62 34.46
N ASP A 68 7.99 -4.61 34.53
CA ASP A 68 7.75 -3.34 33.84
C ASP A 68 7.93 -3.52 32.32
N GLU A 69 8.95 -4.25 31.88
CA GLU A 69 9.13 -4.60 30.47
C GLU A 69 7.93 -5.40 29.95
N ALA A 70 7.47 -6.40 30.70
CA ALA A 70 6.30 -7.19 30.36
C ALA A 70 5.02 -6.32 30.29
N TYR A 71 4.83 -5.38 31.21
CA TYR A 71 3.68 -4.47 31.21
C TYR A 71 3.72 -3.50 30.02
N VAL A 72 4.89 -2.89 29.74
CA VAL A 72 5.09 -2.01 28.58
C VAL A 72 4.80 -2.77 27.29
N LEU A 73 5.28 -4.01 27.17
CA LEU A 73 5.04 -4.87 26.03
C LEU A 73 3.56 -5.28 25.92
N MET A 74 2.89 -5.58 27.02
CA MET A 74 1.46 -5.89 27.05
C MET A 74 0.64 -4.70 26.52
N GLU A 75 0.93 -3.47 26.97
CA GLU A 75 0.24 -2.27 26.49
C GLU A 75 0.49 -2.02 25.00
N CYS A 76 1.73 -2.25 24.56
CA CYS A 76 2.11 -2.23 23.14
C CYS A 76 1.28 -3.23 22.31
N MET A 77 1.19 -4.49 22.75
CA MET A 77 0.41 -5.53 22.08
C MET A 77 -1.09 -5.23 22.08
N ASN A 78 -1.62 -4.66 23.17
CA ASN A 78 -3.03 -4.25 23.27
C ASN A 78 -3.36 -3.18 22.23
N ARG A 79 -2.50 -2.17 22.08
CA ARG A 79 -2.64 -1.12 21.05
C ARG A 79 -2.52 -1.68 19.64
N TYR A 80 -1.55 -2.55 19.41
CA TYR A 80 -1.37 -3.20 18.11
C TYR A 80 -2.59 -4.04 17.70
N ARG A 81 -3.25 -4.71 18.65
CA ARG A 81 -4.43 -5.56 18.39
C ARG A 81 -5.74 -4.78 18.25
N LYS A 82 -5.92 -3.69 18.99
CA LYS A 82 -7.17 -2.91 19.00
C LYS A 82 -7.37 -2.05 17.76
N ASN A 83 -6.29 -1.68 17.08
CA ASN A 83 -6.34 -0.72 16.00
C ASN A 83 -6.13 -1.41 14.63
N CYS A 84 -6.71 -0.83 13.57
CA CYS A 84 -6.54 -1.33 12.20
C CYS A 84 -5.12 -1.07 11.71
N LYS A 85 -4.38 -2.09 11.28
CA LYS A 85 -2.98 -1.98 10.83
C LYS A 85 -2.82 -0.82 9.83
N SER A 86 -2.17 0.26 10.27
CA SER A 86 -1.88 1.46 9.49
C SER A 86 -0.57 2.07 9.97
N GLU A 87 0.07 2.88 9.14
CA GLU A 87 1.36 3.52 9.46
C GLU A 87 1.34 4.28 10.79
N LEU A 88 0.21 4.88 11.15
CA LEU A 88 0.07 5.67 12.39
C LEU A 88 0.21 4.82 13.66
N ILE A 89 -0.40 3.63 13.71
CA ILE A 89 -0.27 2.75 14.88
C ILE A 89 1.15 2.24 15.01
N LEU A 90 1.87 2.11 13.90
CA LEU A 90 3.24 1.63 13.88
C LEU A 90 4.16 2.67 14.51
N GLU A 91 3.95 3.96 14.21
CA GLU A 91 4.60 5.07 14.90
C GLU A 91 4.32 5.09 16.41
N GLU A 92 3.14 4.63 16.85
CA GLU A 92 2.84 4.48 18.28
C GLU A 92 3.51 3.27 18.93
N VAL A 93 3.61 2.13 18.23
CA VAL A 93 4.07 0.84 18.76
C VAL A 93 5.59 0.77 18.90
N ILE A 94 6.35 1.32 17.94
CA ILE A 94 7.82 1.29 17.92
C ILE A 94 8.46 1.89 19.18
N PRO A 95 8.00 3.05 19.72
CA PRO A 95 8.50 3.60 20.97
C PRO A 95 8.42 2.64 22.17
N TYR A 96 7.39 1.79 22.25
CA TYR A 96 7.28 0.78 23.32
C TYR A 96 8.34 -0.31 23.14
N CYS A 97 8.49 -0.84 21.93
CA CYS A 97 9.52 -1.83 21.64
C CYS A 97 10.92 -1.27 21.93
N ASN A 98 11.23 -0.06 21.46
CA ASN A 98 12.52 0.59 21.72
C ASN A 98 12.76 0.84 23.21
N ARG A 99 11.70 1.12 24.00
CA ARG A 99 11.83 1.25 25.45
C ARG A 99 12.24 -0.08 26.08
N VAL A 100 11.63 -1.20 25.71
CA VAL A 100 12.02 -2.52 26.23
C VAL A 100 13.43 -2.91 25.76
N LEU A 101 13.75 -2.68 24.49
CA LEU A 101 15.03 -3.01 23.87
C LEU A 101 16.22 -2.13 24.31
N ARG A 102 15.96 -1.07 25.09
CA ARG A 102 17.02 -0.26 25.71
C ARG A 102 17.66 -0.96 26.90
N ASP A 103 16.86 -1.62 27.74
CA ASP A 103 17.33 -2.27 28.96
C ASP A 103 17.60 -3.77 28.74
N ARG A 104 16.83 -4.45 27.88
CA ARG A 104 17.03 -5.86 27.44
C ARG A 104 17.23 -6.81 28.61
N ILE A 105 16.35 -6.74 29.61
CA ILE A 105 16.55 -7.45 30.86
C ILE A 105 16.09 -8.90 30.77
N ASP A 106 14.93 -9.14 30.15
CA ASP A 106 14.29 -10.46 30.08
C ASP A 106 14.31 -11.04 28.65
N PHE A 107 14.66 -12.32 28.53
CA PHE A 107 14.73 -13.02 27.25
C PHE A 107 13.39 -12.96 26.50
N SER A 108 12.31 -13.17 27.24
CA SER A 108 10.97 -13.30 26.70
C SER A 108 10.44 -11.95 26.17
N THR A 109 10.65 -10.86 26.92
CA THR A 109 10.28 -9.50 26.52
C THR A 109 11.14 -9.03 25.34
N PHE A 110 12.41 -9.40 25.31
CA PHE A 110 13.32 -9.12 24.20
C PHE A 110 12.84 -9.77 22.90
N ILE A 111 12.66 -11.10 22.88
CA ILE A 111 12.20 -11.85 21.69
C ILE A 111 10.94 -11.21 21.10
N MET A 112 9.94 -10.98 21.95
CA MET A 112 8.65 -10.48 21.48
C MET A 112 8.74 -9.02 21.00
N SER A 113 9.58 -8.19 21.63
CA SER A 113 9.81 -6.80 21.20
C SER A 113 10.50 -6.73 19.84
N VAL A 114 11.54 -7.55 19.62
CA VAL A 114 12.18 -7.67 18.31
C VAL A 114 11.20 -8.22 17.27
N LEU A 115 10.41 -9.24 17.63
CA LEU A 115 9.42 -9.81 16.71
C LEU A 115 8.34 -8.81 16.29
N LEU A 116 7.83 -8.00 17.22
CA LEU A 116 6.86 -6.94 16.90
C LEU A 116 7.45 -5.87 15.99
N LYS A 117 8.70 -5.46 16.24
CA LYS A 117 9.44 -4.53 15.38
C LYS A 117 9.67 -5.12 13.99
N SER A 118 10.10 -6.37 13.92
CA SER A 118 10.30 -7.13 12.68
C SER A 118 8.99 -7.28 11.87
N ARG A 119 7.87 -7.59 12.53
CA ARG A 119 6.53 -7.63 11.90
C ARG A 119 6.13 -6.31 11.27
N TYR A 120 6.50 -5.19 11.90
CA TYR A 120 6.29 -3.88 11.32
C TYR A 120 7.16 -3.67 10.09
N GLU A 121 8.45 -3.92 10.20
CA GLU A 121 9.40 -3.76 9.10
C GLU A 121 8.98 -4.58 7.86
N ALA A 122 8.28 -5.71 8.05
CA ALA A 122 7.69 -6.50 6.96
C ALA A 122 6.59 -5.76 6.17
N THR A 123 5.92 -4.78 6.76
CA THR A 123 4.85 -3.99 6.09
C THR A 123 5.40 -2.91 5.17
N VAL A 124 6.69 -2.59 5.31
CA VAL A 124 7.35 -1.51 4.60
C VAL A 124 8.43 -2.10 3.69
N THR A 125 8.24 -2.00 2.37
CA THR A 125 9.06 -2.72 1.37
C THR A 125 10.57 -2.55 1.56
N HIS A 126 11.03 -1.33 1.87
CA HIS A 126 12.47 -1.07 2.04
C HIS A 126 13.06 -1.67 3.33
N PHE A 127 12.24 -2.06 4.31
CA PHE A 127 12.67 -2.73 5.53
C PHE A 127 12.42 -4.24 5.53
N LEU A 128 11.89 -4.81 4.44
CA LEU A 128 11.52 -6.22 4.37
C LEU A 128 12.71 -7.15 4.65
N TRP A 129 13.89 -6.83 4.11
CA TRP A 129 15.11 -7.59 4.37
C TRP A 129 15.50 -7.61 5.85
N ARG A 130 15.42 -6.45 6.51
CA ARG A 130 15.71 -6.33 7.94
C ARG A 130 14.74 -7.15 8.78
N SER A 131 13.46 -7.11 8.44
CA SER A 131 12.43 -7.94 9.05
C SER A 131 12.76 -9.43 8.97
N VAL A 132 13.15 -9.91 7.77
CA VAL A 132 13.52 -11.31 7.55
C VAL A 132 14.75 -11.70 8.37
N LYS A 133 15.81 -10.88 8.34
CA LYS A 133 17.05 -11.15 9.08
C LYS A 133 16.83 -11.19 10.60
N GLN A 134 16.06 -10.24 11.14
CA GLN A 134 15.68 -10.27 12.56
C GLN A 134 14.90 -11.53 12.91
N ALA A 135 13.93 -11.94 12.09
CA ALA A 135 13.15 -13.15 12.35
C ALA A 135 14.02 -14.42 12.29
N ASP A 136 14.96 -14.48 11.36
CA ASP A 136 15.94 -15.57 11.23
C ASP A 136 16.90 -15.65 12.43
N ASP A 137 17.42 -14.51 12.89
CA ASP A 137 18.27 -14.42 14.09
C ASP A 137 17.52 -14.86 15.36
N LEU A 138 16.23 -14.49 15.49
CA LEU A 138 15.38 -14.94 16.59
C LEU A 138 15.18 -16.47 16.58
N VAL A 139 14.96 -17.07 15.40
CA VAL A 139 14.85 -18.53 15.26
C VAL A 139 16.15 -19.21 15.71
N LYS A 140 17.29 -18.75 15.20
CA LYS A 140 18.62 -19.28 15.57
C LYS A 140 18.85 -19.16 17.09
N MET A 141 18.49 -18.02 17.69
CA MET A 141 18.65 -17.82 19.13
C MET A 141 17.77 -18.76 19.95
N MET A 142 16.54 -19.05 19.49
CA MET A 142 15.66 -20.02 20.16
C MET A 142 16.14 -21.47 20.01
N GLU A 143 16.83 -21.79 18.91
CA GLU A 143 17.34 -23.13 18.57
C GLU A 143 18.64 -23.49 19.27
N LYS A 144 19.53 -22.52 19.52
CA LYS A 144 20.79 -22.74 20.26
C LYS A 144 20.60 -23.32 21.67
N GLY A 145 19.38 -23.35 22.20
CA GLY A 145 19.07 -24.14 23.38
C GLY A 145 19.74 -23.61 24.66
N GLU A 146 20.17 -24.54 25.53
CA GLU A 146 20.86 -24.24 26.79
C GLU A 146 22.31 -23.79 26.60
N GLU A 147 22.87 -23.88 25.39
CA GLU A 147 24.26 -23.50 25.12
C GLU A 147 24.51 -22.01 25.39
N GLU A 148 23.50 -21.16 25.18
CA GLU A 148 23.60 -19.72 25.41
C GLU A 148 22.71 -19.20 26.54
N ILE A 149 21.50 -19.73 26.76
CA ILE A 149 20.53 -19.17 27.71
C ILE A 149 19.83 -20.30 28.48
N SER A 150 19.77 -20.16 29.81
CA SER A 150 19.21 -21.21 30.67
C SER A 150 17.70 -21.39 30.45
N SER A 151 17.21 -22.63 30.62
CA SER A 151 15.77 -22.93 30.52
C SER A 151 14.92 -22.13 31.52
N GLU A 152 15.45 -21.82 32.70
CA GLU A 152 14.79 -20.98 33.72
C GLU A 152 14.54 -19.55 33.19
N GLU A 153 15.57 -18.90 32.66
CA GLU A 153 15.47 -17.54 32.12
C GLU A 153 14.55 -17.45 30.89
N ARG A 154 14.58 -18.48 30.04
CA ARG A 154 13.71 -18.54 28.85
C ARG A 154 12.23 -18.62 29.22
N LEU A 155 11.90 -19.27 30.34
CA LEU A 155 10.53 -19.55 30.76
C LEU A 155 9.96 -18.53 31.75
N GLU A 156 10.79 -17.71 32.40
CA GLU A 156 10.38 -16.81 33.50
C GLU A 156 9.14 -15.94 33.15
N SER A 157 9.13 -15.32 31.97
CA SER A 157 8.08 -14.37 31.56
C SER A 157 7.19 -14.84 30.41
N ILE A 158 7.26 -16.12 30.02
CA ILE A 158 6.64 -16.63 28.78
C ILE A 158 5.12 -16.40 28.72
N TYR A 159 4.42 -16.53 29.84
CA TYR A 159 2.97 -16.35 29.93
C TYR A 159 2.53 -14.88 29.82
N MET A 160 3.43 -13.93 30.15
CA MET A 160 3.13 -12.50 30.07
C MET A 160 3.39 -11.95 28.67
N THR A 161 4.35 -12.51 27.94
CA THR A 161 4.82 -12.00 26.64
C THR A 161 4.17 -12.68 25.44
N MET A 162 3.58 -13.88 25.62
CA MET A 162 2.88 -14.63 24.57
C MET A 162 3.73 -14.85 23.31
N ILE A 163 5.01 -15.17 23.51
CA ILE A 163 5.96 -15.48 22.42
C ILE A 163 5.45 -16.66 21.61
N PRO A 164 5.54 -16.62 20.27
CA PRO A 164 5.20 -17.77 19.44
C PRO A 164 6.12 -18.95 19.72
N ASN A 165 5.59 -20.17 19.61
CA ASN A 165 6.44 -21.36 19.61
C ASN A 165 7.40 -21.36 18.39
N ILE A 166 8.45 -22.17 18.49
CA ILE A 166 9.50 -22.23 17.46
C ILE A 166 8.95 -22.59 16.07
N PHE A 167 7.96 -23.47 15.97
CA PHE A 167 7.36 -23.88 14.69
C PHE A 167 6.62 -22.71 14.03
N SER A 168 5.87 -21.94 14.83
CA SER A 168 5.16 -20.75 14.35
C SER A 168 6.13 -19.68 13.90
N LEU A 169 7.24 -19.49 14.63
CA LEU A 169 8.29 -18.55 14.24
C LEU A 169 9.00 -18.99 12.96
N ARG A 170 9.38 -20.27 12.82
CA ARG A 170 9.94 -20.84 11.59
C ARG A 170 9.01 -20.65 10.38
N LYS A 171 7.72 -20.96 10.55
CA LYS A 171 6.71 -20.72 9.51
C LYS A 171 6.64 -19.25 9.13
N GLU A 172 6.58 -18.35 10.12
CA GLU A 172 6.52 -16.91 9.88
C GLU A 172 7.77 -16.38 9.16
N THR A 173 8.97 -16.84 9.54
CA THR A 173 10.23 -16.50 8.87
C THR A 173 10.26 -17.02 7.43
N GLY A 174 9.91 -18.28 7.19
CA GLY A 174 9.85 -18.88 5.84
C GLY A 174 8.88 -18.16 4.92
N MET A 175 7.67 -17.81 5.40
CA MET A 175 6.69 -17.06 4.60
C MET A 175 7.20 -15.66 4.22
N ARG A 176 7.95 -14.99 5.10
CA ARG A 176 8.55 -13.68 4.77
C ARG A 176 9.71 -13.80 3.79
N MET A 177 10.53 -14.84 3.91
CA MET A 177 11.58 -15.14 2.93
C MET A 177 10.98 -15.36 1.53
N LEU A 178 9.88 -16.12 1.45
CA LEU A 178 9.14 -16.32 0.21
C LEU A 178 8.61 -15.00 -0.37
N LEU A 179 8.00 -14.15 0.45
CA LEU A 179 7.51 -12.82 0.03
C LEU A 179 8.64 -11.88 -0.46
N MET A 180 9.83 -12.01 0.11
CA MET A 180 11.02 -11.25 -0.30
C MET A 180 11.64 -11.76 -1.60
N GLY A 181 11.30 -12.99 -2.01
CA GLY A 181 11.89 -13.66 -3.18
C GLY A 181 13.02 -14.65 -2.84
N GLU A 182 13.42 -14.77 -1.57
CA GLU A 182 14.42 -15.76 -1.10
C GLU A 182 13.81 -17.14 -0.91
N SER A 183 13.22 -17.65 -1.99
CA SER A 183 12.42 -18.88 -2.00
C SER A 183 13.27 -20.12 -1.64
N GLY A 184 14.55 -20.14 -2.01
CA GLY A 184 15.46 -21.24 -1.66
C GLY A 184 15.70 -21.39 -0.15
N ALA A 185 15.89 -20.28 0.56
CA ALA A 185 16.03 -20.28 2.02
C ALA A 185 14.70 -20.65 2.70
N ALA A 186 13.57 -20.18 2.16
CA ALA A 186 12.24 -20.52 2.64
C ALA A 186 11.97 -22.04 2.58
N ILE A 187 12.41 -22.73 1.52
CA ILE A 187 12.25 -24.18 1.37
C ILE A 187 12.91 -24.94 2.52
N ASN A 188 14.07 -24.52 3.02
CA ASN A 188 14.73 -25.17 4.16
C ASN A 188 13.85 -25.11 5.42
N TYR A 189 13.23 -23.95 5.68
CA TYR A 189 12.31 -23.77 6.79
C TYR A 189 11.04 -24.60 6.62
N PHE A 190 10.44 -24.63 5.43
CA PHE A 190 9.25 -25.41 5.15
C PHE A 190 9.51 -26.92 5.19
N SER A 191 10.67 -27.38 4.73
CA SER A 191 11.09 -28.78 4.77
C SER A 191 11.21 -29.27 6.21
N GLY A 192 11.77 -28.45 7.10
CA GLY A 192 11.84 -28.76 8.53
C GLY A 192 10.47 -28.79 9.24
N LEU A 193 9.41 -28.32 8.60
CA LEU A 193 8.04 -28.30 9.11
C LEU A 193 7.09 -29.24 8.35
N ASP A 194 7.59 -29.99 7.36
CA ASP A 194 6.80 -30.81 6.43
C ASP A 194 5.67 -30.04 5.72
N MET A 195 5.94 -28.77 5.39
CA MET A 195 4.99 -27.88 4.73
C MET A 195 5.10 -27.99 3.20
N LYS A 196 4.69 -29.14 2.66
CA LYS A 196 4.87 -29.48 1.24
C LYS A 196 4.16 -28.52 0.27
N ILE A 197 3.00 -27.95 0.63
CA ILE A 197 2.26 -27.00 -0.24
C ILE A 197 3.04 -25.69 -0.39
N GLU A 198 3.56 -25.14 0.70
CA GLU A 198 4.40 -23.95 0.68
C GLU A 198 5.73 -24.19 -0.06
N ILE A 199 6.26 -25.41 -0.04
CA ILE A 199 7.42 -25.81 -0.87
C ILE A 199 7.06 -25.76 -2.36
N VAL A 200 5.89 -26.28 -2.76
CA VAL A 200 5.40 -26.16 -4.15
C VAL A 200 5.30 -24.69 -4.54
N ALA A 201 4.70 -23.85 -3.70
CA ALA A 201 4.60 -22.41 -3.95
C ALA A 201 5.99 -21.74 -4.12
N ALA A 202 6.97 -22.14 -3.30
CA ALA A 202 8.35 -21.66 -3.41
C ALA A 202 9.05 -22.12 -4.69
N TYR A 203 8.80 -23.33 -5.19
CA TYR A 203 9.32 -23.76 -6.49
C TYR A 203 8.67 -23.02 -7.65
N VAL A 204 7.36 -22.72 -7.56
CA VAL A 204 6.64 -21.91 -8.55
C VAL A 204 7.22 -20.49 -8.60
N SER A 205 7.49 -19.85 -7.45
CA SER A 205 8.10 -18.51 -7.42
C SER A 205 9.54 -18.49 -7.96
N MET A 206 10.28 -19.59 -7.84
CA MET A 206 11.61 -19.77 -8.46
C MET A 206 11.55 -20.10 -9.95
N ASN A 207 10.37 -20.27 -10.53
CA ASN A 207 10.16 -20.75 -11.90
C ASN A 207 10.72 -22.17 -12.15
N GLU A 208 10.89 -22.98 -11.10
CA GLU A 208 11.30 -24.39 -11.18
C GLU A 208 10.06 -25.29 -11.32
N LYS A 209 9.32 -25.13 -12.43
CA LYS A 209 8.02 -25.78 -12.64
C LYS A 209 8.06 -27.30 -12.59
N GLU A 210 9.13 -27.94 -13.07
CA GLU A 210 9.26 -29.39 -13.08
C GLU A 210 9.27 -30.00 -11.67
N LYS A 211 10.06 -29.41 -10.75
CA LYS A 211 10.11 -29.87 -9.36
C LYS A 211 8.82 -29.55 -8.62
N ALA A 212 8.23 -28.38 -8.88
CA ALA A 212 6.93 -28.01 -8.32
C ALA A 212 5.85 -29.03 -8.73
N GLU A 213 5.85 -29.44 -10.01
CA GLU A 213 4.88 -30.40 -10.55
C GLU A 213 5.06 -31.80 -9.97
N GLU A 214 6.30 -32.26 -9.79
CA GLU A 214 6.61 -33.55 -9.18
C GLU A 214 6.02 -33.64 -7.76
N VAL A 215 6.36 -32.67 -6.90
CA VAL A 215 5.86 -32.61 -5.52
C VAL A 215 4.34 -32.42 -5.49
N ALA A 216 3.78 -31.59 -6.36
CA ALA A 216 2.34 -31.37 -6.41
C ALA A 216 1.57 -32.63 -6.83
N ARG A 217 2.09 -33.41 -7.79
CA ARG A 217 1.48 -34.68 -8.22
C ARG A 217 1.59 -35.76 -7.15
N GLU A 218 2.70 -35.82 -6.42
CA GLU A 218 2.84 -36.70 -5.26
C GLU A 218 1.73 -36.41 -4.23
N LEU A 219 1.56 -35.14 -3.86
CA LEU A 219 0.51 -34.71 -2.92
C LEU A 219 -0.90 -35.05 -3.41
N LEU A 220 -1.19 -34.84 -4.70
CA LEU A 220 -2.50 -35.19 -5.27
C LEU A 220 -2.71 -36.71 -5.28
N ALA A 221 -1.66 -37.51 -5.53
CA ALA A 221 -1.72 -38.97 -5.50
C ALA A 221 -1.91 -39.53 -4.08
N GLU A 222 -1.37 -38.86 -3.07
CA GLU A 222 -1.65 -39.12 -1.64
C GLU A 222 -3.11 -38.80 -1.24
N GLY A 223 -3.88 -38.17 -2.13
CA GLY A 223 -5.27 -37.81 -1.91
C GLY A 223 -5.46 -36.46 -1.22
N ASN A 224 -4.45 -35.58 -1.25
CA ASN A 224 -4.57 -34.23 -0.72
C ASN A 224 -5.57 -33.42 -1.57
N LYS A 225 -6.59 -32.87 -0.90
CA LYS A 225 -7.67 -32.08 -1.51
C LYS A 225 -7.58 -30.60 -1.20
N ASP A 226 -6.41 -30.13 -0.77
CA ASP A 226 -6.22 -28.71 -0.46
C ASP A 226 -6.50 -27.84 -1.71
N PRO A 227 -7.44 -26.88 -1.63
CA PRO A 227 -7.76 -26.00 -2.75
C PRO A 227 -6.56 -25.19 -3.26
N GLU A 228 -5.61 -24.83 -2.37
CA GLU A 228 -4.41 -24.07 -2.71
C GLU A 228 -3.48 -24.87 -3.60
N LEU A 229 -3.30 -26.17 -3.33
CA LEU A 229 -2.50 -27.07 -4.15
C LEU A 229 -2.99 -27.12 -5.60
N LYS A 230 -4.31 -27.14 -5.80
CA LYS A 230 -4.91 -27.14 -7.14
C LYS A 230 -4.74 -25.80 -7.86
N VAL A 231 -4.78 -24.69 -7.13
CA VAL A 231 -4.43 -23.38 -7.71
C VAL A 231 -2.97 -23.35 -8.15
N LEU A 232 -2.05 -23.86 -7.33
CA LEU A 232 -0.64 -23.96 -7.72
C LEU A 232 -0.46 -24.86 -8.95
N MET A 233 -1.23 -25.95 -9.05
CA MET A 233 -1.22 -26.81 -10.23
C MET A 233 -1.70 -26.10 -11.50
N TYR A 234 -2.68 -25.19 -11.37
CA TYR A 234 -3.05 -24.29 -12.47
C TYR A 234 -1.91 -23.35 -12.85
N GLU A 235 -1.17 -22.77 -11.90
CA GLU A 235 -0.04 -21.87 -12.24
C GLU A 235 1.11 -22.61 -12.96
N ILE A 236 1.29 -23.89 -12.64
CA ILE A 236 2.27 -24.78 -13.28
C ILE A 236 1.82 -25.12 -14.72
N THR A 237 0.60 -25.66 -14.86
CA THR A 237 0.10 -26.27 -16.11
C THR A 237 -0.71 -25.34 -17.02
N ASN A 238 -1.22 -24.24 -16.47
CA ASN A 238 -2.19 -23.32 -17.08
C ASN A 238 -3.51 -23.98 -17.54
N ASP A 239 -3.87 -25.13 -16.95
CA ASP A 239 -5.14 -25.82 -17.21
C ASP A 239 -6.23 -25.34 -16.23
N PRO A 240 -7.26 -24.60 -16.68
CA PRO A 240 -8.30 -24.06 -15.81
C PRO A 240 -9.13 -25.14 -15.11
N LYS A 241 -9.05 -26.40 -15.54
CA LYS A 241 -9.72 -27.54 -14.87
C LYS A 241 -9.38 -27.59 -13.37
N TYR A 242 -8.12 -27.37 -13.00
CA TYR A 242 -7.71 -27.41 -11.60
C TYR A 242 -8.36 -26.30 -10.77
N LEU A 243 -8.63 -25.13 -11.35
CA LEU A 243 -9.32 -24.05 -10.65
C LEU A 243 -10.79 -24.39 -10.41
N ILE A 244 -11.46 -24.99 -11.40
CA ILE A 244 -12.85 -25.45 -11.26
C ILE A 244 -12.93 -26.53 -10.18
N GLU A 245 -12.03 -27.50 -10.21
CA GLU A 245 -11.99 -28.54 -9.18
C GLU A 245 -11.68 -27.98 -7.78
N SER A 246 -10.78 -27.00 -7.68
CA SER A 246 -10.47 -26.29 -6.43
C SER A 246 -11.72 -25.63 -5.85
N TRP A 247 -12.50 -24.97 -6.71
CA TRP A 247 -13.74 -24.30 -6.32
C TRP A 247 -14.81 -25.29 -5.82
N GLU A 248 -15.07 -26.35 -6.58
CA GLU A 248 -16.08 -27.37 -6.25
C GLU A 248 -15.70 -28.14 -4.97
N GLU A 249 -14.45 -28.59 -4.83
CA GLU A 249 -14.02 -29.35 -3.64
C GLU A 249 -13.95 -28.49 -2.37
N SER A 250 -13.73 -27.18 -2.51
CA SER A 250 -13.80 -26.24 -1.39
C SER A 250 -15.23 -25.95 -0.91
N ASN A 251 -16.25 -26.59 -1.51
CA ASN A 251 -17.66 -26.24 -1.30
C ASN A 251 -17.94 -24.74 -1.51
N HIS A 252 -17.34 -24.15 -2.56
CA HIS A 252 -17.52 -22.74 -2.91
C HIS A 252 -17.06 -21.74 -1.83
N THR A 253 -16.02 -22.08 -1.06
CA THR A 253 -15.46 -21.20 -0.02
C THR A 253 -14.12 -20.59 -0.43
N TYR A 254 -13.38 -21.23 -1.34
CA TYR A 254 -12.04 -20.78 -1.73
C TYR A 254 -12.06 -19.72 -2.84
N VAL A 255 -12.32 -18.47 -2.44
CA VAL A 255 -12.44 -17.28 -3.32
C VAL A 255 -11.24 -17.09 -4.25
N HIS A 256 -10.06 -17.53 -3.82
CA HIS A 256 -8.84 -17.36 -4.60
C HIS A 256 -8.93 -18.06 -5.97
N ALA A 257 -9.58 -19.23 -6.05
CA ALA A 257 -9.80 -19.95 -7.31
C ALA A 257 -10.69 -19.14 -8.27
N GLU A 258 -11.82 -18.62 -7.79
CA GLU A 258 -12.74 -17.78 -8.58
C GLU A 258 -12.08 -16.49 -9.08
N ARG A 259 -11.24 -15.87 -8.25
CA ARG A 259 -10.46 -14.69 -8.65
C ARG A 259 -9.52 -15.00 -9.81
N ILE A 260 -8.82 -16.14 -9.76
CA ILE A 260 -7.91 -16.56 -10.83
C ILE A 260 -8.70 -16.97 -12.08
N LEU A 261 -9.82 -17.68 -11.95
CA LEU A 261 -10.72 -17.99 -13.06
C LEU A 261 -11.18 -16.72 -13.78
N GLY A 262 -11.64 -15.73 -13.02
CA GLY A 262 -12.02 -14.44 -13.57
C GLY A 262 -10.86 -13.77 -14.31
N GLN A 263 -9.65 -13.80 -13.77
CA GLN A 263 -8.45 -13.27 -14.43
C GLN A 263 -8.09 -14.03 -15.71
N TYR A 264 -8.24 -15.35 -15.70
CA TYR A 264 -8.01 -16.21 -16.87
C TYR A 264 -8.94 -15.82 -18.04
N TYR A 265 -10.24 -15.70 -17.77
CA TYR A 265 -11.22 -15.27 -18.77
C TYR A 265 -11.03 -13.79 -19.17
N PHE A 266 -10.62 -12.94 -18.24
CA PHE A 266 -10.28 -11.54 -18.52
C PHE A 266 -9.13 -11.44 -19.53
N ASN A 267 -8.07 -12.22 -19.34
CA ASN A 267 -6.93 -12.26 -20.25
C ASN A 267 -7.30 -12.80 -21.64
N LYS A 268 -8.28 -13.71 -21.71
CA LYS A 268 -8.87 -14.20 -22.97
C LYS A 268 -9.85 -13.23 -23.63
N LYS A 269 -10.16 -12.10 -22.97
CA LYS A 269 -11.20 -11.14 -23.39
C LYS A 269 -12.61 -11.74 -23.44
N GLU A 270 -12.84 -12.81 -22.70
CA GLU A 270 -14.15 -13.43 -22.52
C GLU A 270 -14.90 -12.69 -21.40
N TRP A 271 -15.30 -11.45 -21.68
CA TRP A 271 -15.77 -10.48 -20.67
C TRP A 271 -16.98 -10.94 -19.85
N LYS A 272 -17.87 -11.74 -20.43
CA LYS A 272 -19.07 -12.25 -19.76
C LYS A 272 -18.71 -13.30 -18.70
N GLU A 273 -17.84 -14.25 -19.03
CA GLU A 273 -17.37 -15.26 -18.07
C GLU A 273 -16.49 -14.62 -17.00
N ALA A 274 -15.59 -13.71 -17.39
CA ALA A 274 -14.78 -12.95 -16.44
C ALA A 274 -15.65 -12.20 -15.42
N LYS A 275 -16.70 -11.51 -15.89
CA LYS A 275 -17.68 -10.83 -15.02
C LYS A 275 -18.32 -11.81 -14.02
N LYS A 276 -18.79 -12.97 -14.49
CA LYS A 276 -19.44 -13.98 -13.64
C LYS A 276 -18.53 -14.42 -12.48
N HIS A 277 -17.29 -14.79 -12.78
CA HIS A 277 -16.33 -15.22 -11.76
C HIS A 277 -15.92 -14.09 -10.81
N PHE A 278 -15.76 -12.87 -11.33
CA PHE A 278 -15.49 -11.70 -10.50
C PHE A 278 -16.65 -11.34 -9.57
N ASP A 279 -17.90 -11.43 -10.05
CA ASP A 279 -19.09 -11.21 -9.22
C ASP A 279 -19.14 -12.21 -8.05
N ILE A 280 -18.93 -13.50 -8.30
CA ILE A 280 -18.86 -14.55 -7.25
C ILE A 280 -17.77 -14.23 -6.23
N ALA A 281 -16.56 -13.91 -6.70
CA ALA A 281 -15.45 -13.60 -5.81
C ALA A 281 -15.70 -12.35 -4.95
N LEU A 282 -16.36 -11.33 -5.50
CA LEU A 282 -16.72 -10.09 -4.81
C LEU A 282 -17.94 -10.23 -3.88
N GLU A 283 -18.82 -11.21 -4.10
CA GLU A 283 -19.88 -11.57 -3.16
C GLU A 283 -19.31 -12.10 -1.84
N ILE A 284 -18.22 -12.87 -1.91
CA ILE A 284 -17.57 -13.44 -0.72
C ILE A 284 -16.57 -12.46 -0.09
N ASN A 285 -15.75 -11.78 -0.90
CA ASN A 285 -14.80 -10.78 -0.42
C ASN A 285 -14.95 -9.43 -1.14
N PRO A 286 -15.82 -8.53 -0.62
CA PRO A 286 -16.07 -7.22 -1.22
C PRO A 286 -14.92 -6.22 -1.09
N ILE A 287 -13.87 -6.51 -0.32
CA ILE A 287 -12.80 -5.54 0.01
C ILE A 287 -11.68 -5.55 -1.06
N TYR A 288 -11.78 -6.42 -2.06
CA TYR A 288 -10.74 -6.57 -3.09
C TYR A 288 -10.83 -5.48 -4.17
N GLN A 289 -10.21 -4.32 -3.92
CA GLN A 289 -10.27 -3.14 -4.79
C GLN A 289 -9.90 -3.42 -6.26
N ARG A 290 -8.80 -4.13 -6.52
CA ARG A 290 -8.35 -4.45 -7.89
C ARG A 290 -9.39 -5.25 -8.68
N LEU A 291 -10.20 -6.05 -7.98
CA LEU A 291 -11.23 -6.88 -8.60
C LEU A 291 -12.44 -6.05 -9.01
N TRP A 292 -12.80 -5.02 -8.23
CA TRP A 292 -13.81 -4.03 -8.64
C TRP A 292 -13.40 -3.27 -9.90
N PHE A 293 -12.11 -2.91 -10.02
CA PHE A 293 -11.60 -2.29 -11.23
C PHE A 293 -11.71 -3.21 -12.45
N ALA A 294 -11.26 -4.46 -12.33
CA ALA A 294 -11.35 -5.46 -13.40
C ALA A 294 -12.81 -5.75 -13.80
N LEU A 295 -13.71 -5.89 -12.82
CA LEU A 295 -15.15 -6.03 -13.03
C LEU A 295 -15.74 -4.82 -13.77
N GLY A 296 -15.32 -3.60 -13.41
CA GLY A 296 -15.72 -2.37 -14.08
C GLY A 296 -15.33 -2.38 -15.56
N ILE A 297 -14.11 -2.82 -15.87
CA ILE A 297 -13.66 -2.99 -17.27
C ILE A 297 -14.52 -4.04 -17.99
N CYS A 298 -14.74 -5.22 -17.40
CA CYS A 298 -15.60 -6.24 -17.99
C CYS A 298 -16.98 -5.69 -18.32
N CYS A 299 -17.58 -4.95 -17.38
CA CYS A 299 -18.89 -4.33 -17.57
C CYS A 299 -18.89 -3.30 -18.70
N MET A 300 -17.85 -2.48 -18.83
CA MET A 300 -17.71 -1.55 -19.96
C MET A 300 -17.63 -2.29 -21.31
N GLN A 301 -16.86 -3.38 -21.38
CA GLN A 301 -16.67 -4.14 -22.62
C GLN A 301 -17.92 -4.89 -23.07
N ILE A 302 -18.82 -5.25 -22.15
CA ILE A 302 -20.13 -5.83 -22.47
C ILE A 302 -21.25 -4.78 -22.60
N SER A 303 -20.92 -3.48 -22.58
CA SER A 303 -21.86 -2.36 -22.61
C SER A 303 -22.84 -2.30 -21.42
N ASP A 304 -22.50 -2.93 -20.29
CA ASP A 304 -23.22 -2.81 -19.01
C ASP A 304 -22.74 -1.56 -18.25
N ILE A 305 -23.20 -0.40 -18.71
CA ILE A 305 -22.80 0.90 -18.15
C ILE A 305 -23.21 1.05 -16.68
N ALA A 306 -24.35 0.47 -16.29
CA ALA A 306 -24.82 0.51 -14.91
C ALA A 306 -23.93 -0.34 -13.97
N GLY A 307 -23.59 -1.56 -14.40
CA GLY A 307 -22.65 -2.43 -13.69
C GLY A 307 -21.26 -1.80 -13.57
N ALA A 308 -20.76 -1.19 -14.66
CA ALA A 308 -19.47 -0.52 -14.67
C ALA A 308 -19.43 0.63 -13.66
N LYS A 309 -20.47 1.47 -13.64
CA LYS A 309 -20.58 2.58 -12.66
C LYS A 309 -20.55 2.07 -11.23
N LYS A 310 -21.33 1.01 -10.93
CA LYS A 310 -21.37 0.40 -9.59
C LYS A 310 -19.99 -0.13 -9.19
N ALA A 311 -19.31 -0.82 -10.10
CA ALA A 311 -18.02 -1.43 -9.83
C ALA A 311 -16.93 -0.38 -9.57
N PHE A 312 -16.76 0.62 -10.44
CA PHE A 312 -15.76 1.65 -10.19
C PHE A 312 -16.10 2.52 -8.97
N LEU A 313 -17.39 2.78 -8.70
CA LEU A 313 -17.80 3.50 -7.49
C LEU A 313 -17.42 2.73 -6.22
N LYS A 314 -17.56 1.40 -6.21
CA LYS A 314 -17.07 0.55 -5.12
C LYS A 314 -15.54 0.59 -5.03
N GLY A 315 -14.85 0.54 -6.17
CA GLY A 315 -13.39 0.66 -6.25
C GLY A 315 -12.86 1.94 -5.59
N VAL A 316 -13.38 3.11 -5.96
CA VAL A 316 -12.92 4.41 -5.41
C VAL A 316 -13.31 4.63 -3.95
N ASN A 317 -14.35 3.95 -3.45
CA ASN A 317 -14.71 3.98 -2.04
C ASN A 317 -13.76 3.13 -1.18
N LEU A 318 -13.14 2.10 -1.76
CA LEU A 318 -12.13 1.28 -1.08
C LEU A 318 -10.74 1.93 -1.15
N ASP A 319 -10.42 2.54 -2.28
CA ASP A 319 -9.17 3.27 -2.49
C ASP A 319 -9.46 4.58 -3.24
N SER A 320 -9.44 5.69 -2.48
CA SER A 320 -9.68 7.02 -3.05
C SER A 320 -8.56 7.50 -3.97
N ASP A 321 -7.40 6.86 -3.92
CA ASP A 321 -6.20 7.29 -4.61
C ASP A 321 -6.06 6.61 -5.99
N ASP A 322 -6.94 5.65 -6.33
CA ASP A 322 -7.00 5.04 -7.65
C ASP A 322 -7.55 6.02 -8.71
N GLY A 323 -6.64 6.80 -9.28
CA GLY A 323 -6.95 7.75 -10.34
C GLY A 323 -7.51 7.11 -11.61
N GLN A 324 -7.22 5.84 -11.90
CA GLN A 324 -7.71 5.17 -13.10
C GLN A 324 -9.19 4.79 -12.94
N SER A 325 -9.60 4.33 -11.75
CA SER A 325 -11.02 4.15 -11.42
C SER A 325 -11.80 5.46 -11.51
N TRP A 326 -11.25 6.57 -11.00
CA TRP A 326 -11.86 7.90 -11.12
C TRP A 326 -12.01 8.35 -12.58
N ALA A 327 -10.99 8.13 -13.42
CA ALA A 327 -11.04 8.43 -14.84
C ALA A 327 -12.15 7.65 -15.57
N ASN A 328 -12.28 6.36 -15.27
CA ASN A 328 -13.34 5.52 -15.85
C ASN A 328 -14.74 5.94 -15.36
N LEU A 329 -14.89 6.31 -14.08
CA LEU A 329 -16.14 6.90 -13.57
C LEU A 329 -16.51 8.18 -14.31
N ALA A 330 -15.55 9.07 -14.52
CA ALA A 330 -15.78 10.29 -15.27
C ALA A 330 -16.26 10.02 -16.71
N TYR A 331 -15.62 9.07 -17.39
CA TYR A 331 -16.03 8.65 -18.72
C TYR A 331 -17.48 8.14 -18.73
N ILE A 332 -17.85 7.30 -17.77
CA ILE A 332 -19.22 6.78 -17.62
C ILE A 332 -20.22 7.92 -17.37
N HIS A 333 -19.90 8.85 -16.47
CA HIS A 333 -20.74 10.02 -16.21
C HIS A 333 -20.89 10.91 -17.44
N SER A 334 -19.83 11.06 -18.24
CA SER A 334 -19.85 11.82 -19.49
C SER A 334 -20.79 11.20 -20.52
N ILE A 335 -20.75 9.87 -20.70
CA ILE A 335 -21.68 9.15 -21.61
C ILE A 335 -23.13 9.28 -21.13
N GLN A 336 -23.35 9.26 -19.82
CA GLN A 336 -24.69 9.44 -19.22
C GLN A 336 -25.20 10.89 -19.29
N GLY A 337 -24.41 11.85 -19.79
CA GLY A 337 -24.75 13.27 -19.81
C GLY A 337 -24.64 13.98 -18.44
N ASN A 338 -24.16 13.28 -17.42
CA ASN A 338 -23.97 13.76 -16.05
C ASN A 338 -22.66 14.57 -15.96
N LYS A 339 -22.60 15.72 -16.65
CA LYS A 339 -21.36 16.49 -16.82
C LYS A 339 -20.76 16.96 -15.50
N ARG A 340 -21.59 17.37 -14.52
CA ARG A 340 -21.10 17.85 -13.21
C ARG A 340 -20.37 16.76 -12.44
N GLU A 341 -20.96 15.58 -12.38
CA GLU A 341 -20.37 14.41 -11.73
C GLU A 341 -19.12 13.95 -12.46
N ALA A 342 -19.11 14.02 -13.80
CA ALA A 342 -17.91 13.74 -14.60
C ALA A 342 -16.77 14.70 -14.28
N GLN A 343 -17.06 16.00 -14.09
CA GLN A 343 -16.07 16.99 -13.69
C GLN A 343 -15.47 16.68 -12.32
N VAL A 344 -16.31 16.33 -11.33
CA VAL A 344 -15.85 15.96 -9.98
C VAL A 344 -14.94 14.73 -10.03
N ALA A 345 -15.35 13.67 -10.75
CA ALA A 345 -14.54 12.48 -10.91
C ALA A 345 -13.20 12.76 -11.63
N LEU A 346 -13.19 13.64 -12.64
CA LEU A 346 -11.95 14.05 -13.29
C LEU A 346 -11.02 14.83 -12.37
N LYS A 347 -11.55 15.69 -11.48
CA LYS A 347 -10.73 16.42 -10.50
C LYS A 347 -9.97 15.46 -9.59
N GLU A 348 -10.63 14.41 -9.11
CA GLU A 348 -9.94 13.37 -8.32
C GLU A 348 -8.97 12.56 -9.18
N ALA A 349 -9.34 12.22 -10.43
CA ALA A 349 -8.45 11.50 -11.34
C ALA A 349 -7.13 12.26 -11.61
N VAL A 350 -7.19 13.55 -11.93
CA VAL A 350 -5.97 14.37 -12.19
C VAL A 350 -5.20 14.67 -10.90
N ARG A 351 -5.84 14.62 -9.73
CA ARG A 351 -5.15 14.77 -8.44
C ARG A 351 -4.12 13.66 -8.26
N ASN A 352 -4.50 12.44 -8.62
CA ASN A 352 -3.69 11.22 -8.48
C ASN A 352 -2.81 10.96 -9.71
N ILE A 353 -3.31 11.24 -10.92
CA ILE A 353 -2.57 11.06 -12.20
C ILE A 353 -2.33 12.42 -12.86
N ARG A 354 -1.43 13.21 -12.26
CA ARG A 354 -1.12 14.58 -12.73
C ARG A 354 -0.47 14.65 -14.10
N THR A 355 0.19 13.58 -14.52
CA THR A 355 0.97 13.53 -15.76
C THR A 355 0.13 13.22 -17.00
N SER A 356 -1.13 12.81 -16.85
CA SER A 356 -1.96 12.42 -17.99
C SER A 356 -2.55 13.64 -18.71
N GLU A 357 -2.07 13.91 -19.92
CA GLU A 357 -2.59 14.98 -20.77
C GLU A 357 -4.07 14.79 -21.13
N ASP A 358 -4.49 13.53 -21.37
CA ASP A 358 -5.85 13.23 -21.82
C ASP A 358 -6.88 13.51 -20.74
N LEU A 359 -6.55 13.25 -19.47
CA LEU A 359 -7.42 13.60 -18.34
C LEU A 359 -7.57 15.12 -18.21
N TRP A 360 -6.47 15.87 -18.36
CA TRP A 360 -6.53 17.34 -18.37
C TRP A 360 -7.36 17.88 -19.53
N LYS A 361 -7.17 17.36 -20.75
CA LYS A 361 -7.97 17.74 -21.94
C LYS A 361 -9.46 17.47 -21.70
N ASN A 362 -9.81 16.30 -21.17
CA ASN A 362 -11.19 15.94 -20.84
C ASN A 362 -11.77 16.86 -19.75
N LEU A 363 -11.00 17.19 -18.72
CA LEU A 363 -11.43 18.09 -17.65
C LEU A 363 -11.71 19.50 -18.16
N ILE A 364 -10.85 20.02 -19.05
CA ILE A 364 -11.03 21.33 -19.67
C ILE A 364 -12.31 21.36 -20.50
N ILE A 365 -12.50 20.38 -21.40
CA ILE A 365 -13.69 20.31 -22.26
C ILE A 365 -14.98 20.24 -21.45
N ILE A 366 -15.04 19.35 -20.46
CA ILE A 366 -16.22 19.20 -19.59
C ILE A 366 -16.48 20.47 -18.77
N SER A 367 -15.43 21.13 -18.29
CA SER A 367 -15.57 22.38 -17.52
C SER A 367 -16.11 23.53 -18.38
N ILE A 368 -15.70 23.62 -19.65
CA ILE A 368 -16.23 24.60 -20.61
C ILE A 368 -17.72 24.34 -20.87
N ASP A 369 -18.10 23.08 -21.07
CA ASP A 369 -19.49 22.68 -21.29
C ASP A 369 -20.43 23.03 -20.13
N ILE A 370 -19.92 22.95 -18.89
CA ILE A 370 -20.66 23.29 -17.66
C ILE A 370 -20.65 24.80 -17.39
N LYS A 371 -19.81 25.57 -18.11
CA LYS A 371 -19.52 26.99 -17.86
C LYS A 371 -18.79 27.24 -16.52
N ASP A 372 -17.98 26.28 -16.08
CA ASP A 372 -17.00 26.46 -15.01
C ASP A 372 -15.66 26.85 -15.62
N TYR A 373 -15.58 28.09 -16.11
CA TYR A 373 -14.37 28.59 -16.80
C TYR A 373 -13.17 28.72 -15.87
N ARG A 374 -13.39 28.89 -14.56
CA ARG A 374 -12.31 28.93 -13.56
C ARG A 374 -11.55 27.61 -13.56
N GLN A 375 -12.28 26.49 -13.49
CA GLN A 375 -11.66 25.18 -13.57
C GLN A 375 -11.03 24.92 -14.94
N ALA A 376 -11.65 25.39 -16.03
CA ALA A 376 -11.09 25.25 -17.37
C ALA A 376 -9.72 25.95 -17.49
N ILE A 377 -9.60 27.21 -17.05
CA ILE A 377 -8.33 27.96 -17.07
C ILE A 377 -7.29 27.29 -16.17
N SER A 378 -7.67 26.87 -14.96
CA SER A 378 -6.78 26.12 -14.07
C SER A 378 -6.28 24.81 -14.70
N GLY A 379 -7.14 24.12 -15.47
CA GLY A 379 -6.78 22.93 -16.23
C GLY A 379 -5.82 23.24 -17.36
N ILE A 380 -5.99 24.36 -18.08
CA ILE A 380 -5.07 24.80 -19.13
C ILE A 380 -3.69 25.12 -18.55
N VAL A 381 -3.62 25.80 -17.40
CA VAL A 381 -2.35 26.07 -16.69
C VAL A 381 -1.66 24.75 -16.31
N SER A 382 -2.41 23.81 -15.73
CA SER A 382 -1.83 22.52 -15.32
C SER A 382 -1.37 21.70 -16.54
N LEU A 383 -2.13 21.71 -17.64
CA LEU A 383 -1.74 21.08 -18.90
C LEU A 383 -0.49 21.72 -19.50
N TYR A 384 -0.37 23.04 -19.42
CA TYR A 384 0.81 23.78 -19.86
C TYR A 384 2.07 23.35 -19.09
N ASP A 385 1.95 23.18 -17.78
CA ASP A 385 3.05 22.75 -16.92
C ASP A 385 3.48 21.30 -17.22
N VAL A 386 2.53 20.42 -17.58
CA VAL A 386 2.80 19.02 -17.96
C VAL A 386 3.40 18.93 -19.36
N ASN A 387 2.74 19.50 -20.36
CA ASN A 387 3.20 19.53 -21.74
C ASN A 387 2.72 20.81 -22.44
N LYS A 388 3.65 21.75 -22.63
CA LYS A 388 3.39 23.03 -23.31
C LYS A 388 2.76 22.84 -24.68
N SER A 389 3.24 21.88 -25.48
CA SER A 389 2.77 21.67 -26.86
C SER A 389 1.34 21.13 -26.96
N ALA A 390 0.78 20.62 -25.86
CA ALA A 390 -0.57 20.05 -25.83
C ALA A 390 -1.68 21.11 -25.75
N ILE A 391 -1.34 22.41 -25.59
CA ILE A 391 -2.33 23.50 -25.58
C ILE A 391 -2.99 23.60 -26.95
N ASN A 392 -4.33 23.54 -26.96
CA ASN A 392 -5.12 23.78 -28.16
C ASN A 392 -5.38 25.30 -28.34
N PRO A 393 -4.87 25.95 -29.40
CA PRO A 393 -5.08 27.37 -29.64
C PRO A 393 -6.56 27.76 -29.73
N LYS A 394 -7.43 26.87 -30.21
CA LYS A 394 -8.87 27.15 -30.30
C LYS A 394 -9.51 27.28 -28.92
N ILE A 395 -9.14 26.38 -28.00
CA ILE A 395 -9.63 26.42 -26.61
C ILE A 395 -9.10 27.69 -25.93
N LEU A 396 -7.84 28.05 -26.19
CA LEU A 396 -7.26 29.28 -25.65
C LEU A 396 -8.01 30.53 -26.14
N SER A 397 -8.31 30.62 -27.45
CA SER A 397 -9.13 31.68 -28.05
C SER A 397 -10.52 31.76 -27.40
N MET A 398 -11.19 30.61 -27.27
CA MET A 398 -12.51 30.54 -26.66
C MET A 398 -12.52 31.07 -25.23
N MET A 399 -11.46 30.80 -24.44
CA MET A 399 -11.35 31.34 -23.08
C MET A 399 -11.12 32.85 -23.06
N CYS A 400 -10.40 33.41 -24.04
CA CYS A 400 -10.32 34.86 -24.21
C CYS A 400 -11.71 35.43 -24.54
N ASP A 401 -12.42 34.86 -25.52
CA ASP A 401 -13.76 35.32 -25.94
C ASP A 401 -14.77 35.33 -24.79
N VAL A 402 -14.74 34.30 -23.93
CA VAL A 402 -15.57 34.22 -22.71
C VAL A 402 -15.39 35.45 -21.81
N ILE A 403 -14.16 35.95 -21.67
CA ILE A 403 -13.84 37.12 -20.85
C ILE A 403 -14.21 38.41 -21.59
N LEU A 404 -13.91 38.51 -22.89
CA LEU A 404 -14.22 39.69 -23.70
C LEU A 404 -15.73 39.95 -23.79
N GLN A 405 -16.53 38.89 -23.94
CA GLN A 405 -17.99 38.94 -24.06
C GLN A 405 -18.71 38.92 -22.70
N ASP A 406 -17.96 38.86 -21.59
CA ASP A 406 -18.46 38.82 -20.21
C ASP A 406 -19.54 37.75 -19.99
N LEU A 407 -19.29 36.52 -20.47
CA LEU A 407 -20.28 35.44 -20.41
C LEU A 407 -20.57 35.01 -18.96
N PRO A 408 -21.83 34.63 -18.64
CA PRO A 408 -22.21 34.20 -17.30
C PRO A 408 -21.63 32.81 -16.95
N MET A 409 -21.10 32.69 -15.74
CA MET A 409 -20.52 31.46 -15.18
C MET A 409 -21.53 30.68 -14.33
N LEU A 410 -21.21 29.40 -14.07
CA LEU A 410 -22.03 28.53 -13.22
C LEU A 410 -22.31 29.09 -11.82
N ASN A 411 -21.33 29.77 -11.22
CA ASN A 411 -21.40 30.32 -9.86
C ASN A 411 -22.12 31.68 -9.78
N GLY A 412 -22.63 32.21 -10.90
CA GLY A 412 -23.26 33.52 -10.98
C GLY A 412 -22.29 34.69 -11.15
N GLU A 413 -20.98 34.43 -11.20
CA GLU A 413 -19.98 35.41 -11.62
C GLU A 413 -19.97 35.56 -13.14
N THR A 414 -19.24 36.55 -13.64
CA THR A 414 -19.08 36.80 -15.08
C THR A 414 -17.64 36.56 -15.53
N GLY A 415 -17.45 36.36 -16.83
CA GLY A 415 -16.15 36.10 -17.44
C GLY A 415 -15.06 37.11 -17.04
N ARG A 416 -15.42 38.38 -16.77
CA ARG A 416 -14.47 39.40 -16.28
C ARG A 416 -13.70 39.01 -15.02
N ALA A 417 -14.29 38.21 -14.13
CA ALA A 417 -13.62 37.72 -12.92
C ALA A 417 -12.38 36.88 -13.24
N MET A 418 -12.33 36.27 -14.43
CA MET A 418 -11.24 35.38 -14.84
C MET A 418 -10.03 36.11 -15.42
N LYS A 419 -10.12 37.42 -15.68
CA LYS A 419 -9.04 38.25 -16.25
C LYS A 419 -7.72 38.11 -15.48
N GLY A 420 -7.79 38.10 -14.14
CA GLY A 420 -6.62 37.95 -13.27
C GLY A 420 -5.89 36.62 -13.41
N PHE A 421 -6.60 35.55 -13.76
CA PHE A 421 -6.03 34.22 -13.99
C PHE A 421 -5.52 34.05 -15.42
N MET A 422 -6.18 34.67 -16.40
CA MET A 422 -5.85 34.53 -17.82
C MET A 422 -4.61 35.32 -18.24
N ILE A 423 -4.45 36.57 -17.77
CA ILE A 423 -3.32 37.43 -18.18
C ILE A 423 -1.94 36.80 -17.87
N PRO A 424 -1.67 36.25 -16.66
CA PRO A 424 -0.39 35.61 -16.37
C PRO A 424 -0.11 34.42 -17.29
N LEU A 425 -1.12 33.59 -17.56
CA LEU A 425 -1.01 32.44 -18.46
C LEU A 425 -0.61 32.88 -19.88
N LEU A 426 -1.28 33.89 -20.43
CA LEU A 426 -0.96 34.42 -21.77
C LEU A 426 0.45 34.98 -21.85
N LYS A 427 0.91 35.71 -20.82
CA LYS A 427 2.28 36.22 -20.73
C LYS A 427 3.32 35.10 -20.72
N ASN A 428 3.05 34.02 -19.98
CA ASN A 428 3.94 32.86 -19.94
C ASN A 428 4.03 32.16 -21.31
N ILE A 429 2.89 31.97 -21.97
CA ILE A 429 2.84 31.39 -23.31
C ILE A 429 3.62 32.25 -24.32
N ILE A 430 3.44 33.57 -24.31
CA ILE A 430 4.17 34.49 -25.21
C ILE A 430 5.68 34.40 -24.99
N LYS A 431 6.14 34.20 -23.75
CA LYS A 431 7.56 34.06 -23.42
C LYS A 431 8.15 32.74 -23.93
N ASP A 432 7.37 31.66 -23.86
CA ASP A 432 7.89 30.31 -24.07
C ASP A 432 7.73 29.81 -25.53
N PHE A 433 6.81 30.38 -26.31
CA PHE A 433 6.55 29.98 -27.70
C PHE A 433 7.17 30.94 -28.73
N LYS A 434 7.43 30.44 -29.95
CA LYS A 434 7.96 31.26 -31.04
C LYS A 434 6.84 32.08 -31.68
N THR A 435 7.21 33.22 -32.28
CA THR A 435 6.28 34.11 -32.98
C THR A 435 5.52 33.47 -34.14
N THR A 436 6.06 32.37 -34.68
CA THR A 436 5.45 31.57 -35.76
C THR A 436 4.34 30.63 -35.28
N ASP A 437 4.28 30.34 -33.97
CA ASP A 437 3.34 29.36 -33.43
C ASP A 437 1.93 29.97 -33.32
N LEU A 438 0.91 29.23 -33.74
CA LEU A 438 -0.48 29.71 -33.66
C LEU A 438 -0.89 30.01 -32.22
N VAL A 439 -0.40 29.22 -31.26
CA VAL A 439 -0.65 29.42 -29.82
C VAL A 439 -0.08 30.77 -29.37
N TYR A 440 1.10 31.19 -29.87
CA TYR A 440 1.68 32.50 -29.59
C TYR A 440 0.82 33.63 -30.15
N GLN A 441 0.37 33.51 -31.40
CA GLN A 441 -0.44 34.53 -32.06
C GLN A 441 -1.75 34.78 -31.32
N VAL A 442 -2.47 33.70 -31.00
CA VAL A 442 -3.71 33.75 -30.19
C VAL A 442 -3.44 34.34 -28.81
N ALA A 443 -2.33 33.95 -28.17
CA ALA A 443 -2.02 34.44 -26.84
C ALA A 443 -1.71 35.95 -26.82
N LYS A 444 -0.98 36.43 -27.83
CA LYS A 444 -0.64 37.85 -28.00
C LYS A 444 -1.88 38.69 -28.28
N GLU A 445 -2.70 38.28 -29.24
CA GLU A 445 -3.95 38.97 -29.58
C GLU A 445 -4.91 39.02 -28.37
N GLY A 446 -5.08 37.89 -27.69
CA GLY A 446 -5.90 37.82 -26.47
C GLY A 446 -5.37 38.72 -25.35
N LEU A 447 -4.05 38.80 -25.16
CA LEU A 447 -3.45 39.67 -24.14
C LEU A 447 -3.66 41.15 -24.46
N ASP A 448 -3.48 41.54 -25.72
CA ASP A 448 -3.67 42.93 -26.17
C ASP A 448 -5.13 43.37 -25.97
N LEU A 449 -6.10 42.52 -26.33
CA LEU A 449 -7.53 42.79 -26.13
C LEU A 449 -7.92 42.84 -24.64
N LEU A 450 -7.42 41.91 -23.82
CA LEU A 450 -7.72 41.86 -22.40
C LEU A 450 -7.13 43.02 -21.60
N ASN A 451 -6.04 43.63 -22.08
CA ASN A 451 -5.46 44.84 -21.49
C ASN A 451 -6.25 46.12 -21.81
N GLN A 452 -7.10 46.10 -22.85
CA GLN A 452 -7.93 47.23 -23.26
C GLN A 452 -9.29 47.27 -22.52
N LEU A 453 -9.80 46.11 -22.12
CA LEU A 453 -10.89 45.96 -21.13
C LEU A 453 -10.41 46.34 -19.74
#